data_AF-A4SF43-F1
#
_entry.id   AF-A4SF43-F1
#
_cell.length_a   1.000
_cell.length_b   1.000
_cell.length_c   1.000
_cell.angle_alpha   90.00
_cell.angle_beta   90.00
_cell.angle_gamma   90.00
#
_symmetry.space_group_name_H-M   'P 1'
#
loop_
_entity.id
_entity.type
_entity.pdbx_description
1 polymer ?
#
loop_
_entity_poly.entity_id
_entity_poly.type
_entity_poly.pdbx_seq_one_letter_code
_entity_poly.pdbx_strand_id
1 'polypeptide(L)'
;MSEYFKNIATSASTIATGMGITLKHFLNAFNRKGDAGIDDVDYFRQVDGLVTLQYPREAVPTPLRGRYRLHNAIDDCIGCGQCVRACPVNCIEIETIKVMPEDLAACGKTSGGQQKKFWVPVFDIDTAKCMTCGMCTNVCPTECLVHTPVSDFSEFDRQNLLYHFGNLSRIEADAKRRKAAEAQAKAQAEKECKAAEAKAAQAEGPAGEQ
;
A
#
# COMPACT_ATOMS: atom_id res chain seq x y z
N MET A 1 0.15 -61.82 -37.02
CA MET A 1 -0.56 -62.14 -35.76
C MET A 1 0.31 -61.96 -34.52
N SER A 2 1.59 -62.38 -34.51
CA SER A 2 2.49 -62.22 -33.33
C SER A 2 2.67 -60.77 -32.84
N GLU A 3 2.90 -59.81 -33.76
CA GLU A 3 3.07 -58.39 -33.41
C GLU A 3 1.82 -57.75 -32.79
N TYR A 4 0.62 -58.17 -33.22
CA TYR A 4 -0.64 -57.68 -32.66
C TYR A 4 -0.79 -58.03 -31.17
N PHE A 5 -0.49 -59.28 -30.80
CA PHE A 5 -0.54 -59.71 -29.40
C PHE A 5 0.57 -59.09 -28.54
N LYS A 6 1.76 -58.85 -29.11
CA LYS A 6 2.82 -58.10 -28.40
C LYS A 6 2.38 -56.68 -28.08
N ASN A 7 1.79 -55.97 -29.05
CA ASN A 7 1.31 -54.60 -28.84
C ASN A 7 0.21 -54.55 -27.77
N ILE A 8 -0.72 -55.51 -27.75
CA ILE A 8 -1.74 -55.62 -26.70
C ILE A 8 -1.09 -55.83 -25.33
N ALA A 9 -0.09 -56.71 -25.22
CA ALA A 9 0.61 -56.95 -23.97
C ALA A 9 1.35 -55.70 -23.47
N THR A 10 2.00 -54.97 -24.38
CA THR A 10 2.64 -53.68 -24.06
C THR A 10 1.61 -52.66 -23.59
N SER A 11 0.50 -52.49 -24.31
CA SER A 11 -0.60 -51.60 -23.90
C SER A 11 -1.15 -51.96 -22.53
N ALA A 12 -1.42 -53.24 -22.26
CA ALA A 12 -1.89 -53.69 -20.96
C ALA A 12 -0.88 -53.39 -19.84
N SER A 13 0.42 -53.61 -20.06
CA SER A 13 1.47 -53.30 -19.08
C SER A 13 1.60 -51.80 -18.80
N THR A 14 1.45 -50.95 -19.81
CA THR A 14 1.49 -49.49 -19.64
C THR A 14 0.27 -48.97 -18.90
N ILE A 15 -0.92 -49.52 -19.18
CA ILE A 15 -2.16 -49.19 -18.45
C ILE A 15 -2.05 -49.62 -17.00
N ALA A 16 -1.56 -50.84 -16.73
CA ALA A 16 -1.37 -51.33 -15.37
C ALA A 16 -0.36 -50.47 -14.58
N THR A 17 0.72 -50.02 -15.23
CA THR A 17 1.69 -49.09 -14.63
C THR A 17 1.04 -47.74 -14.32
N GLY A 18 0.27 -47.18 -15.26
CA GLY A 18 -0.47 -45.93 -15.05
C GLY A 18 -1.48 -46.04 -13.91
N MET A 19 -2.30 -47.09 -13.89
CA MET A 19 -3.24 -47.36 -12.80
C MET A 19 -2.55 -47.54 -11.45
N GLY A 20 -1.37 -48.19 -11.42
CA GLY A 20 -0.58 -48.34 -10.19
C GLY A 20 -0.10 -47.00 -9.63
N ILE A 21 0.33 -46.08 -10.49
CA ILE A 21 0.70 -44.71 -10.10
C ILE A 21 -0.52 -43.95 -9.59
N THR A 22 -1.66 -44.03 -10.29
CA THR A 22 -2.92 -43.40 -9.86
C THR A 22 -3.39 -43.94 -8.51
N LEU A 23 -3.32 -45.26 -8.30
CA LEU A 23 -3.68 -45.90 -7.03
C LEU A 23 -2.74 -45.46 -5.90
N LYS A 24 -1.43 -45.32 -6.16
CA LYS A 24 -0.48 -44.77 -5.19
C LYS A 24 -0.86 -43.35 -4.78
N HIS A 25 -1.19 -42.46 -5.73
CA HIS A 25 -1.64 -41.11 -5.42
C HIS A 25 -2.97 -41.10 -4.66
N PHE A 26 -3.91 -41.98 -5.00
CA PHE A 26 -5.18 -42.12 -4.29
C PHE A 26 -4.98 -42.56 -2.83
N LEU A 27 -4.12 -43.55 -2.60
CA LEU A 27 -3.79 -44.00 -1.24
C LEU A 27 -3.01 -42.93 -0.45
N ASN A 28 -2.10 -42.21 -1.11
CA ASN A 28 -1.37 -41.11 -0.47
C ASN A 28 -2.28 -39.93 -0.11
N ALA A 29 -3.40 -39.73 -0.81
CA ALA A 29 -4.36 -38.66 -0.53
C ALA A 29 -5.11 -38.82 0.80
N PHE A 30 -5.04 -40.00 1.45
CA PHE A 30 -5.54 -40.18 2.81
C PHE A 30 -4.65 -39.50 3.87
N ASN A 31 -3.38 -39.24 3.54
CA ASN A 31 -2.50 -38.45 4.39
C ASN A 31 -2.57 -36.98 3.99
N ARG A 32 -2.44 -36.09 4.98
CA ARG A 32 -2.50 -34.65 4.77
C ARG A 32 -1.09 -34.05 4.77
N LYS A 33 -0.82 -33.18 3.80
CA LYS A 33 0.40 -32.38 3.78
C LYS A 33 0.32 -31.28 4.85
N GLY A 34 1.43 -31.02 5.54
CA GLY A 34 1.52 -29.92 6.50
C GLY A 34 1.39 -28.55 5.83
N ASP A 35 1.31 -27.50 6.64
CA ASP A 35 1.20 -26.09 6.25
C ASP A 35 2.56 -25.42 6.05
N ALA A 36 3.63 -26.20 5.93
CA ALA A 36 4.99 -25.67 5.78
C ALA A 36 5.10 -24.79 4.53
N GLY A 37 5.48 -23.53 4.76
CA GLY A 37 5.72 -22.57 3.70
C GLY A 37 6.99 -22.92 2.93
N ILE A 38 7.26 -22.24 1.81
CA ILE A 38 8.50 -22.46 1.05
C ILE A 38 9.77 -22.03 1.83
N ASP A 39 9.56 -21.22 2.86
CA ASP A 39 10.53 -20.74 3.83
C ASP A 39 10.86 -21.76 4.93
N ASP A 40 10.03 -22.79 5.13
CA ASP A 40 10.29 -23.84 6.10
C ASP A 40 11.31 -24.87 5.60
N VAL A 41 12.20 -25.28 6.49
CA VAL A 41 13.25 -26.29 6.21
C VAL A 41 12.66 -27.64 5.82
N ASP A 42 11.43 -27.92 6.28
CA ASP A 42 10.71 -29.16 6.01
C ASP A 42 9.85 -29.12 4.74
N TYR A 43 9.83 -28.00 4.00
CA TYR A 43 9.03 -27.85 2.76
C TYR A 43 9.24 -28.99 1.76
N PHE A 44 10.50 -29.35 1.49
CA PHE A 44 10.86 -30.43 0.57
C PHE A 44 10.70 -31.84 1.16
N ARG A 45 10.51 -31.96 2.49
CA ARG A 45 10.28 -33.26 3.16
C ARG A 45 8.83 -33.69 3.10
N GLN A 46 7.91 -32.76 2.85
CA GLN A 46 6.48 -33.01 2.74
C GLN A 46 6.06 -33.39 1.30
N VAL A 47 6.57 -34.52 0.79
CA VAL A 47 6.39 -34.94 -0.61
C VAL A 47 5.03 -35.60 -0.86
N ASP A 48 4.46 -36.26 0.15
CA ASP A 48 3.24 -37.08 0.02
C ASP A 48 2.06 -36.51 0.82
N GLY A 49 0.87 -36.52 0.21
CA GLY A 49 -0.38 -36.14 0.86
C GLY A 49 -1.30 -35.27 0.00
N LEU A 50 -2.47 -34.92 0.53
CA LEU A 50 -3.39 -33.98 -0.09
C LEU A 50 -2.74 -32.58 -0.18
N VAL A 51 -2.64 -32.04 -1.40
CA VAL A 51 -1.98 -30.75 -1.69
C VAL A 51 -2.93 -29.55 -1.53
N THR A 52 -4.24 -29.78 -1.60
CA THR A 52 -5.25 -28.72 -1.50
C THR A 52 -5.63 -28.44 -0.05
N LEU A 53 -6.05 -27.20 0.21
CA LEU A 53 -6.64 -26.76 1.48
C LEU A 53 -8.11 -26.38 1.26
N GLN A 54 -8.95 -26.59 2.26
CA GLN A 54 -10.38 -26.25 2.17
C GLN A 54 -10.65 -24.84 2.72
N TYR A 55 -10.37 -23.81 1.92
CA TYR A 55 -10.81 -22.45 2.23
C TYR A 55 -12.35 -22.38 2.25
N PRO A 56 -13.01 -21.72 3.22
CA PRO A 56 -12.47 -20.83 4.26
C PRO A 56 -12.22 -21.50 5.63
N ARG A 57 -12.45 -22.82 5.77
CA ARG A 57 -12.25 -23.52 7.05
C ARG A 57 -10.77 -23.63 7.43
N GLU A 58 -9.92 -23.65 6.41
CA GLU A 58 -8.48 -23.77 6.53
C GLU A 58 -7.84 -22.67 5.68
N ALA A 59 -6.88 -21.95 6.25
CA ALA A 59 -6.18 -20.88 5.59
C ALA A 59 -4.67 -21.13 5.64
N VAL A 60 -3.99 -20.78 4.55
CA VAL A 60 -2.52 -20.74 4.54
C VAL A 60 -2.08 -19.57 5.41
N PRO A 61 -1.07 -19.72 6.28
CA PRO A 61 -0.51 -18.59 6.99
C PRO A 61 0.01 -17.55 6.00
N THR A 62 -0.40 -16.30 6.17
CA THR A 62 0.05 -15.22 5.31
C THR A 62 1.55 -14.99 5.49
N PRO A 63 2.37 -14.97 4.41
CA PRO A 63 3.79 -14.71 4.53
C PRO A 63 4.07 -13.32 5.12
N LEU A 64 5.08 -13.23 5.99
CA LEU A 64 5.41 -11.99 6.71
C LEU A 64 5.70 -10.79 5.80
N ARG A 65 6.27 -11.04 4.60
CA ARG A 65 6.60 -10.03 3.60
C ARG A 65 5.59 -9.92 2.46
N GLY A 66 4.41 -10.52 2.64
CA GLY A 66 3.37 -10.48 1.60
C GLY A 66 2.80 -9.07 1.44
N ARG A 67 2.51 -8.71 0.18
CA ARG A 67 1.97 -7.40 -0.19
C ARG A 67 0.46 -7.51 -0.41
N TYR A 68 -0.31 -7.35 0.65
CA TYR A 68 -1.79 -7.35 0.59
C TYR A 68 -2.34 -5.95 0.86
N ARG A 69 -3.47 -5.85 1.56
CA ARG A 69 -4.17 -4.58 1.81
C ARG A 69 -3.25 -3.55 2.46
N LEU A 70 -3.23 -2.35 1.89
CA LEU A 70 -2.49 -1.21 2.45
C LEU A 70 -3.24 -0.63 3.66
N HIS A 71 -2.48 -0.25 4.67
CA HIS A 71 -2.96 0.48 5.84
C HIS A 71 -2.09 1.71 6.08
N ASN A 72 -2.72 2.82 6.44
CA ASN A 72 -2.04 4.04 6.82
C ASN A 72 -2.26 4.34 8.30
N ALA A 73 -1.18 4.41 9.07
CA ALA A 73 -1.15 5.04 10.37
C ALA A 73 -1.06 6.56 10.18
N ILE A 74 -2.22 7.23 10.05
CA ILE A 74 -2.27 8.68 9.76
C ILE A 74 -1.60 9.54 10.85
N ASP A 75 -1.48 9.00 12.07
CA ASP A 75 -0.77 9.61 13.18
C ASP A 75 0.74 9.74 12.95
N ASP A 76 1.31 9.00 12.00
CA ASP A 76 2.71 9.11 11.60
C ASP A 76 2.90 9.72 10.21
N CYS A 77 1.81 10.05 9.53
CA CYS A 77 1.87 10.73 8.24
C CYS A 77 2.23 12.21 8.41
N ILE A 78 3.26 12.66 7.67
CA ILE A 78 3.70 14.06 7.61
C ILE A 78 3.17 14.83 6.39
N GLY A 79 2.42 14.16 5.50
CA GLY A 79 1.87 14.77 4.29
C GLY A 79 2.91 15.14 3.23
N CYS A 80 4.03 14.40 3.11
CA CYS A 80 5.09 14.72 2.12
C CYS A 80 4.70 14.46 0.65
N GLY A 81 3.64 13.68 0.40
CA GLY A 81 3.14 13.35 -0.94
C GLY A 81 4.11 12.53 -1.80
N GLN A 82 5.10 11.85 -1.20
CA GLN A 82 6.02 10.98 -1.95
C GLN A 82 5.33 9.71 -2.44
N CYS A 83 4.40 9.16 -1.66
CA CYS A 83 3.63 7.98 -2.03
C CYS A 83 2.73 8.21 -3.27
N VAL A 84 2.14 9.40 -3.42
CA VAL A 84 1.35 9.78 -4.61
C VAL A 84 2.25 9.82 -5.85
N ARG A 85 3.40 10.51 -5.74
CA ARG A 85 4.37 10.63 -6.85
C ARG A 85 5.01 9.30 -7.25
N ALA A 86 5.19 8.38 -6.31
CA ALA A 86 5.75 7.06 -6.58
C ALA A 86 4.71 6.05 -7.11
N CYS A 87 3.41 6.36 -7.02
CA CYS A 87 2.37 5.43 -7.42
C CYS A 87 2.27 5.33 -8.95
N PRO A 88 2.46 4.14 -9.56
CA PRO A 88 2.40 4.00 -11.02
C PRO A 88 0.98 4.16 -11.59
N VAL A 89 -0.05 3.98 -10.77
CA VAL A 89 -1.47 3.99 -11.15
C VAL A 89 -2.24 5.17 -10.57
N ASN A 90 -1.57 6.08 -9.84
CA ASN A 90 -2.18 7.23 -9.16
C ASN A 90 -3.44 6.87 -8.34
N CYS A 91 -3.39 5.81 -7.54
CA CYS A 91 -4.52 5.34 -6.73
C CYS A 91 -4.64 6.02 -5.35
N ILE A 92 -3.71 6.90 -4.99
CA ILE A 92 -3.68 7.58 -3.69
C ILE A 92 -3.97 9.06 -3.93
N GLU A 93 -4.96 9.59 -3.21
CA GLU A 93 -5.31 11.00 -3.20
C GLU A 93 -4.97 11.61 -1.83
N ILE A 94 -4.21 12.71 -1.85
CA ILE A 94 -3.79 13.40 -0.63
C ILE A 94 -4.04 14.89 -0.78
N GLU A 95 -4.78 15.44 0.16
CA GLU A 95 -4.87 16.89 0.36
C GLU A 95 -4.07 17.27 1.61
N THR A 96 -3.30 18.36 1.52
CA THR A 96 -2.53 18.87 2.66
C THR A 96 -2.85 20.34 2.93
N ILE A 97 -2.99 20.67 4.21
CA ILE A 97 -3.18 22.04 4.68
C ILE A 97 -1.99 22.40 5.57
N LYS A 98 -1.33 23.52 5.28
CA LYS A 98 -0.20 23.99 6.08
C LYS A 98 -0.66 24.34 7.51
N VAL A 99 0.05 23.83 8.51
CA VAL A 99 -0.23 24.11 9.93
C VAL A 99 0.23 25.54 10.26
N MET A 100 -0.58 26.29 10.99
CA MET A 100 -0.22 27.61 11.51
C MET A 100 0.68 27.49 12.74
N PRO A 101 1.55 28.48 13.04
CA PRO A 101 2.43 28.44 14.21
C PRO A 101 1.70 28.20 15.53
N GLU A 102 0.48 28.73 15.65
CA GLU A 102 -0.39 28.60 16.84
C GLU A 102 -0.89 27.17 17.04
N ASP A 103 -1.13 26.44 15.94
CA ASP A 103 -1.72 25.10 15.94
C ASP A 103 -0.64 24.00 15.88
N LEU A 104 0.65 24.35 15.94
CA LEU A 104 1.75 23.38 15.86
C LEU A 104 1.71 22.36 16.99
N ALA A 105 1.28 22.79 18.19
CA ALA A 105 1.13 21.91 19.35
C ALA A 105 -0.02 20.91 19.16
N ALA A 106 -1.11 21.33 18.50
CA ALA A 106 -2.27 20.49 18.24
C ALA A 106 -2.01 19.42 17.17
N CYS A 107 -1.08 19.67 16.24
CA CYS A 107 -0.75 18.73 15.17
C CYS A 107 0.11 17.55 15.62
N GLY A 108 0.74 17.65 16.80
CA GLY A 108 1.54 16.59 17.38
C GLY A 108 2.85 16.30 16.64
N LYS A 109 3.56 15.28 17.13
CA LYS A 109 4.79 14.73 16.53
C LYS A 109 4.53 13.30 16.09
N THR A 110 5.25 12.84 15.08
CA THR A 110 5.27 11.42 14.71
C THR A 110 5.98 10.59 15.79
N SER A 111 5.79 9.28 15.79
CA SER A 111 6.51 8.30 16.61
C SER A 111 8.04 8.46 16.52
N GLY A 112 8.54 8.81 15.33
CA GLY A 112 9.96 9.15 15.09
C GLY A 112 10.40 10.55 15.53
N GLY A 113 9.58 11.30 16.26
CA GLY A 113 9.91 12.62 16.82
C GLY A 113 9.84 13.81 15.85
N GLN A 114 9.45 13.60 14.59
CA GLN A 114 9.32 14.69 13.61
C GLN A 114 8.06 15.52 13.86
N GLN A 115 8.19 16.84 13.81
CA GLN A 115 7.06 17.75 13.93
C GLN A 115 6.23 17.75 12.65
N LYS A 116 4.92 17.47 12.76
CA LYS A 116 4.01 17.58 11.62
C LYS A 116 3.80 19.05 11.26
N LYS A 117 4.04 19.37 9.98
CA LYS A 117 3.86 20.72 9.41
C LYS A 117 2.61 20.83 8.54
N PHE A 118 1.96 19.71 8.26
CA PHE A 118 0.77 19.62 7.42
C PHE A 118 -0.32 18.83 8.13
N TRP A 119 -1.54 19.36 8.06
CA TRP A 119 -2.76 18.60 8.30
C TRP A 119 -3.11 17.82 7.04
N VAL A 120 -3.61 16.60 7.19
CA VAL A 120 -3.92 15.69 6.08
C VAL A 120 -5.41 15.31 6.13
N PRO A 121 -6.30 16.24 5.76
CA PRO A 121 -7.74 16.02 5.86
C PRO A 121 -8.24 14.89 4.95
N VAL A 122 -7.62 14.72 3.78
CA VAL A 122 -7.96 13.68 2.81
C VAL A 122 -6.72 12.84 2.59
N PHE A 123 -6.83 11.56 2.90
CA PHE A 123 -5.86 10.54 2.54
C PHE A 123 -6.66 9.32 2.11
N ASP A 124 -6.93 9.23 0.81
CA ASP A 124 -7.80 8.22 0.26
C ASP A 124 -6.99 7.25 -0.59
N ILE A 125 -7.20 5.96 -0.39
CA ILE A 125 -6.58 4.89 -1.17
C ILE A 125 -7.67 4.12 -1.90
N ASP A 126 -7.68 4.21 -3.22
CA ASP A 126 -8.52 3.39 -4.07
C ASP A 126 -7.89 2.00 -4.23
N THR A 127 -8.37 1.03 -3.45
CA THR A 127 -7.87 -0.35 -3.52
C THR A 127 -8.36 -1.11 -4.74
N ALA A 128 -9.42 -0.64 -5.41
CA ALA A 128 -9.84 -1.22 -6.68
C ALA A 128 -8.85 -0.87 -7.82
N LYS A 129 -8.13 0.26 -7.71
CA LYS A 129 -7.03 0.62 -8.64
C LYS A 129 -5.66 0.11 -8.19
N CYS A 130 -5.47 -0.12 -6.90
CA CYS A 130 -4.17 -0.50 -6.35
C CYS A 130 -3.70 -1.88 -6.86
N MET A 131 -2.48 -1.94 -7.39
CA MET A 131 -1.84 -3.19 -7.84
C MET A 131 -0.88 -3.81 -6.81
N THR A 132 -0.95 -3.35 -5.54
CA THR A 132 -0.14 -3.83 -4.40
C THR A 132 1.37 -3.98 -4.67
N CYS A 133 1.95 -3.01 -5.39
CA CYS A 133 3.36 -3.04 -5.79
C CYS A 133 4.36 -2.76 -4.63
N GLY A 134 3.95 -2.04 -3.59
CA GLY A 134 4.80 -1.68 -2.45
C GLY A 134 5.75 -0.49 -2.67
N MET A 135 5.64 0.22 -3.79
CA MET A 135 6.47 1.42 -4.01
C MET A 135 6.16 2.52 -2.99
N CYS A 136 4.88 2.70 -2.65
CA CYS A 136 4.43 3.71 -1.69
C CYS A 136 4.94 3.46 -0.26
N THR A 137 5.10 2.20 0.15
CA THR A 137 5.65 1.86 1.48
C THR A 137 7.17 2.09 1.51
N ASN A 138 7.88 1.77 0.43
CA ASN A 138 9.33 1.91 0.36
C ASN A 138 9.81 3.37 0.34
N VAL A 139 9.03 4.27 -0.26
CA VAL A 139 9.38 5.70 -0.31
C VAL A 139 8.91 6.48 0.91
N CYS A 140 8.16 5.86 1.82
CA CYS A 140 7.60 6.56 2.97
C CYS A 140 8.71 6.80 4.03
N PRO A 141 9.07 8.06 4.33
CA PRO A 141 10.19 8.35 5.22
C PRO A 141 9.87 8.10 6.70
N THR A 142 8.58 8.04 7.05
CA THR A 142 8.10 7.79 8.41
C THR A 142 7.51 6.39 8.57
N GLU A 143 7.58 5.56 7.52
CA GLU A 143 7.05 4.19 7.50
C GLU A 143 5.57 4.09 7.93
N CYS A 144 4.79 5.17 7.78
CA CYS A 144 3.39 5.22 8.22
C CYS A 144 2.45 4.37 7.33
N LEU A 145 2.91 4.01 6.13
CA LEU A 145 2.15 3.23 5.16
C LEU A 145 2.73 1.81 5.10
N VAL A 146 1.91 0.81 5.45
CA VAL A 146 2.35 -0.58 5.56
C VAL A 146 1.39 -1.53 4.85
N HIS A 147 1.91 -2.65 4.36
CA HIS A 147 1.10 -3.76 3.90
C HIS A 147 0.66 -4.60 5.10
N THR A 148 -0.64 -4.84 5.21
CA THR A 148 -1.23 -5.74 6.21
C THR A 148 -1.29 -7.16 5.65
N PRO A 149 -1.38 -8.20 6.51
CA PRO A 149 -1.52 -9.59 6.06
C PRO A 149 -2.94 -9.95 5.59
N VAL A 150 -3.85 -8.98 5.51
CA VAL A 150 -5.26 -9.21 5.14
C VAL A 150 -5.38 -9.25 3.62
N SER A 151 -5.57 -10.45 3.07
CA SER A 151 -5.86 -10.68 1.65
C SER A 151 -7.34 -10.52 1.30
N ASP A 152 -8.22 -10.85 2.25
CA ASP A 152 -9.64 -11.02 2.01
C ASP A 152 -10.38 -9.72 2.35
N PHE A 153 -10.33 -8.76 1.43
CA PHE A 153 -11.02 -7.46 1.54
C PHE A 153 -11.98 -7.21 0.37
N SER A 154 -12.55 -8.29 -0.17
CA SER A 154 -13.55 -8.21 -1.23
C SER A 154 -14.83 -7.55 -0.74
N GLU A 155 -15.36 -6.62 -1.52
CA GLU A 155 -16.59 -5.87 -1.24
C GLU A 155 -17.57 -6.01 -2.41
N PHE A 156 -18.87 -5.83 -2.14
CA PHE A 156 -19.91 -5.91 -3.17
C PHE A 156 -20.02 -4.64 -4.02
N ASP A 157 -19.78 -3.48 -3.40
CA ASP A 157 -19.77 -2.19 -4.08
C ASP A 157 -18.33 -1.69 -4.23
N ARG A 158 -18.04 -1.11 -5.39
CA ARG A 158 -16.76 -0.48 -5.68
C ARG A 158 -16.49 0.70 -4.75
N GLN A 159 -17.52 1.43 -4.31
CA GLN A 159 -17.33 2.58 -3.42
C GLN A 159 -16.74 2.18 -2.07
N ASN A 160 -17.01 0.96 -1.59
CA ASN A 160 -16.45 0.44 -0.34
C ASN A 160 -14.95 0.11 -0.42
N LEU A 161 -14.39 0.02 -1.64
CA LEU A 161 -12.95 -0.20 -1.88
C LEU A 161 -12.14 1.11 -1.81
N LEU A 162 -12.81 2.25 -1.62
CA LEU A 162 -12.17 3.52 -1.34
C LEU A 162 -11.93 3.65 0.17
N TYR A 163 -10.69 3.46 0.62
CA TYR A 163 -10.36 3.56 2.04
C TYR A 163 -9.94 4.97 2.40
N HIS A 164 -10.61 5.52 3.41
CA HIS A 164 -10.36 6.87 3.93
C HIS A 164 -9.50 6.79 5.20
N PHE A 165 -8.36 7.49 5.19
CA PHE A 165 -7.42 7.58 6.33
C PHE A 165 -7.20 9.02 6.79
N GLY A 166 -7.98 10.00 6.33
CA GLY A 166 -7.84 11.40 6.72
C GLY A 166 -7.95 11.63 8.23
N ASN A 167 -7.16 12.57 8.78
CA ASN A 167 -7.13 12.83 10.22
C ASN A 167 -8.08 13.95 10.70
N LEU A 168 -8.83 14.58 9.80
CA LEU A 168 -9.77 15.64 10.14
C LEU A 168 -11.18 15.31 9.65
N SER A 169 -12.17 15.72 10.44
CA SER A 169 -13.54 15.81 9.97
C SER A 169 -13.66 16.88 8.87
N ARG A 170 -14.67 16.75 7.99
CA ARG A 170 -14.90 17.72 6.89
C ARG A 170 -15.04 19.16 7.41
N ILE A 171 -15.75 19.34 8.53
CA ILE A 171 -16.00 20.65 9.14
C ILE A 171 -14.70 21.28 9.66
N GLU A 172 -13.89 20.49 10.36
CA GLU A 172 -12.59 20.95 10.86
C GLU A 172 -11.62 21.24 9.72
N ALA A 173 -11.61 20.40 8.69
CA ALA A 173 -10.81 20.61 7.50
C ALA A 173 -11.16 21.96 6.87
N ASP A 174 -12.43 22.27 6.66
CA ASP A 174 -12.88 23.53 6.07
C ASP A 174 -12.52 24.75 6.92
N ALA A 175 -12.67 24.65 8.24
CA ALA A 175 -12.25 25.70 9.16
C ALA A 175 -10.73 25.97 9.06
N LYS A 176 -9.91 24.91 9.01
CA LYS A 176 -8.46 25.04 8.84
C LYS A 176 -8.07 25.50 7.43
N ARG A 177 -8.81 25.11 6.38
CA ARG A 177 -8.62 25.64 5.00
C ARG A 177 -8.82 27.15 4.97
N ARG A 178 -9.89 27.67 5.58
CA ARG A 178 -10.18 29.12 5.65
C ARG A 178 -9.06 29.87 6.37
N LYS A 179 -8.67 29.41 7.56
CA LYS A 179 -7.57 30.00 8.32
C LYS A 179 -6.25 29.99 7.53
N ALA A 180 -5.96 28.88 6.85
CA ALA A 180 -4.75 28.77 6.03
C ALA A 180 -4.78 29.69 4.81
N ALA A 181 -5.92 29.84 4.14
CA ALA A 181 -6.08 30.76 3.01
C ALA A 181 -5.91 32.23 3.45
N GLU A 182 -6.51 32.63 4.57
CA GLU A 182 -6.34 33.98 5.14
C GLU A 182 -4.88 34.28 5.48
N ALA A 183 -4.18 33.33 6.11
CA ALA A 183 -2.77 33.46 6.43
C ALA A 183 -1.89 33.54 5.16
N GLN A 184 -2.21 32.77 4.12
CA GLN A 184 -1.51 32.81 2.85
C GLN A 184 -1.74 34.14 2.12
N ALA A 185 -2.97 34.67 2.12
CA ALA A 185 -3.29 35.97 1.52
C ALA A 185 -2.54 37.11 2.22
N LYS A 186 -2.50 37.11 3.56
CA LYS A 186 -1.71 38.08 4.35
C LYS A 186 -0.21 37.98 4.02
N ALA A 187 0.33 36.77 3.99
CA ALA A 187 1.74 36.55 3.66
C ALA A 187 2.09 36.92 2.20
N GLN A 188 1.16 36.74 1.25
CA GLN A 188 1.32 37.18 -0.13
C GLN A 188 1.28 38.71 -0.23
N ALA A 189 0.32 39.36 0.41
CA ALA A 189 0.24 40.82 0.47
C ALA A 189 1.50 41.43 1.09
N GLU A 190 2.03 40.87 2.19
CA GLU A 190 3.29 41.32 2.78
C GLU A 190 4.49 41.13 1.86
N LYS A 191 4.55 40.01 1.12
CA LYS A 191 5.61 39.78 0.13
C LYS A 191 5.51 40.73 -1.06
N GLU A 192 4.30 41.03 -1.51
CA GLU A 192 4.05 41.99 -2.58
C GLU A 192 4.40 43.42 -2.15
N CYS A 193 4.04 43.82 -0.93
CA CYS A 193 4.48 45.09 -0.34
C CYS A 193 6.00 45.16 -0.24
N LYS A 194 6.66 44.12 0.29
CA LYS A 194 8.13 44.07 0.39
C LYS A 194 8.81 44.03 -0.98
N ALA A 195 8.21 43.37 -1.97
CA ALA A 195 8.70 43.34 -3.34
C ALA A 195 8.52 44.69 -4.04
N ALA A 196 7.44 45.43 -3.74
CA ALA A 196 7.20 46.79 -4.22
C ALA A 196 8.19 47.78 -3.57
N GLU A 197 8.44 47.67 -2.26
CA GLU A 197 9.45 48.44 -1.53
C GLU A 197 10.87 48.18 -2.07
N ALA A 198 11.24 46.91 -2.32
CA ALA A 198 12.53 46.55 -2.89
C ALA A 198 12.70 47.06 -4.34
N LYS A 199 11.62 47.07 -5.14
CA LYS A 199 11.64 47.65 -6.50
C LYS A 199 11.72 49.18 -6.47
N ALA A 200 11.07 49.85 -5.51
CA ALA A 200 11.17 51.30 -5.32
C ALA A 200 12.59 51.71 -4.88
N ALA A 201 13.21 50.96 -3.96
CA ALA A 201 14.58 51.20 -3.53
C ALA A 201 15.64 50.92 -4.62
N GLN A 202 15.33 50.08 -5.61
CA GLN A 202 16.21 49.84 -6.77
C GLN A 202 16.04 50.87 -7.90
N ALA A 203 14.94 51.64 -7.90
CA ALA A 203 14.74 52.76 -8.83
C ALA A 203 15.42 54.05 -8.35
N GLU A 204 15.76 54.14 -7.07
CA GLU A 204 16.41 55.29 -6.43
C GLU A 204 17.87 54.97 -6.05
N GLY A 205 18.77 54.88 -7.04
CA GLY A 205 20.21 55.02 -6.78
C GLY A 205 21.16 54.67 -7.94
N PRO A 206 22.21 55.48 -8.27
CA PRO A 206 22.42 56.90 -8.00
C PRO A 206 22.46 57.74 -9.29
N ALA A 207 21.87 58.95 -9.25
CA ALA A 207 22.28 60.03 -10.13
C ALA A 207 23.53 60.68 -9.52
N GLY A 208 24.71 60.47 -10.13
CA GLY A 208 25.94 61.13 -9.70
C GLY A 208 27.21 60.65 -10.42
N GLU A 209 27.82 61.59 -11.14
CA GLU A 209 29.25 61.72 -11.46
C GLU A 209 29.79 61.16 -12.79
N GLN A 210 29.59 61.94 -13.87
CA GLN A 210 30.65 62.53 -14.72
C GLN A 210 30.09 63.72 -15.50
#